data_AF-A0A4Z2J111-F1
#
_entry.id   AF-A0A4Z2J111-F1
#
_cell.length_a   1.000
_cell.length_b   1.000
_cell.length_c   1.000
_cell.angle_alpha   90.00
_cell.angle_beta   90.00
_cell.angle_gamma   90.00
#
_symmetry.space_group_name_H-M   'P 1'
#
loop_
_entity.id
_entity.type
_entity.pdbx_description
1 polymer ?
#
loop_
_entity_poly.entity_id
_entity_poly.type
_entity_poly.pdbx_seq_one_letter_code
_entity_poly.pdbx_strand_id
1 'polypeptide(L)'
;MLQNHVTEVMTLLTMRVPMNLSSSEEVLQNKLHVFRSMLPLRKSQAVVGQYQAYQTTVQQEMNKTKGHASLTPTFAAVLAHLDDAQFEGVPILLISGKMLDERVGYARILFKNDIFCLQNPDGVHCKPKQIVFYFGHGSLQYPAILVSKNLFKPVSMDAEWKEVTKHTDVNILGLPISDYYVQTPTEQKEAYSELISHIFAGRKHSFISAEHLLASWAVWTPLLQSLAHSYPRIYPGGADNRDLLDIRVSGKDIGFNSEAVVISPGQMGGTSANSFQVMQGHFRSTDMVSAWAEELVERLAVDIQEAAEAAVRESGVFHLAFSGGSTPLALFQRLALHHFSFPWSYTHVWMVDERCVPLTELDSNFHGLHEHLLQHVRIPYYNIHPMPVQLNQRLCVEEDGGALLYEKEIDKLVNGSSFHFVLLGVGYDSHTASLFPGGKVDGLGESLVALTESPVKPHQRMSLTFSAINRARKVALLAMGKGKHELITQLSRVKDNPDKWPVTGVKPVAGRLVWYIDYDALLG
;
A
#
# COMPACT_ATOMS: atom_id res chain seq x y z
N MET A 1 4.16 -5.83 -20.75
CA MET A 1 4.94 -4.68 -21.29
C MET A 1 6.41 -4.83 -20.91
N LEU A 2 6.76 -4.85 -19.62
CA LEU A 2 8.16 -5.06 -19.16
C LEU A 2 8.84 -6.32 -19.73
N GLN A 3 8.23 -7.50 -19.53
CA GLN A 3 8.80 -8.79 -19.95
C GLN A 3 9.11 -8.90 -21.45
N ASN A 4 8.40 -8.12 -22.28
CA ASN A 4 8.52 -8.18 -23.73
C ASN A 4 9.23 -6.91 -24.25
N HIS A 5 8.47 -5.84 -24.53
CA HIS A 5 8.98 -4.63 -25.17
C HIS A 5 10.14 -3.94 -24.44
N VAL A 6 10.05 -3.73 -23.11
CA VAL A 6 11.13 -3.02 -22.38
C VAL A 6 12.37 -3.89 -22.24
N THR A 7 12.17 -5.20 -22.08
CA THR A 7 13.28 -6.16 -22.08
C THR A 7 13.98 -6.18 -23.44
N GLU A 8 13.24 -6.09 -24.54
CA GLU A 8 13.82 -6.00 -25.89
C GLU A 8 14.61 -4.70 -26.12
N VAL A 9 14.09 -3.57 -25.62
CA VAL A 9 14.84 -2.31 -25.63
C VAL A 9 16.11 -2.41 -24.79
N MET A 10 16.03 -3.03 -23.61
CA MET A 10 17.19 -3.27 -22.76
C MET A 10 18.25 -4.12 -23.48
N THR A 11 17.86 -5.25 -24.09
CA THR A 11 18.83 -6.10 -24.79
C THR A 11 19.51 -5.37 -25.94
N LEU A 12 18.79 -4.54 -26.70
CA LEU A 12 19.38 -3.72 -27.76
C LEU A 12 20.39 -2.69 -27.23
N LEU A 13 20.17 -2.13 -26.05
CA LEU A 13 21.06 -1.14 -25.44
C LEU A 13 22.27 -1.73 -24.74
N THR A 14 22.18 -2.99 -24.30
CA THR A 14 23.22 -3.64 -23.50
C THR A 14 23.93 -4.79 -24.21
N MET A 15 23.45 -5.22 -25.38
CA MET A 15 24.15 -6.22 -26.18
C MET A 15 25.48 -5.68 -26.70
N ARG A 16 26.41 -6.58 -26.98
CA ARG A 16 27.61 -6.22 -27.74
C ARG A 16 27.21 -5.79 -29.15
N VAL A 17 27.83 -4.73 -29.64
CA VAL A 17 27.61 -4.26 -31.01
C VAL A 17 28.07 -5.36 -31.96
N PRO A 18 27.20 -5.85 -32.87
CA PRO A 18 27.58 -6.87 -33.83
C PRO A 18 28.64 -6.31 -34.79
N MET A 19 29.60 -7.16 -35.18
CA MET A 19 30.60 -6.83 -36.19
C MET A 19 29.95 -6.59 -37.55
N ASN A 20 28.85 -7.29 -37.83
CA ASN A 20 28.01 -7.05 -38.99
C ASN A 20 26.58 -6.71 -38.59
N LEU A 21 26.22 -5.42 -38.66
CA LEU A 21 24.87 -4.91 -38.36
C LEU A 21 23.76 -5.53 -39.24
N SER A 22 24.10 -6.07 -40.42
CA SER A 22 23.14 -6.75 -41.29
C SER A 22 22.93 -8.23 -40.91
N SER A 23 23.80 -8.79 -40.07
CA SER A 23 23.73 -10.20 -39.65
C SER A 23 22.66 -10.38 -38.58
N SER A 24 21.51 -10.90 -38.99
CA SER A 24 20.41 -11.18 -38.05
C SER A 24 20.80 -12.21 -36.99
N GLU A 25 21.63 -13.17 -37.34
CA GLU A 25 22.09 -14.23 -36.43
C GLU A 25 22.99 -13.67 -35.33
N GLU A 26 23.94 -12.79 -35.69
CA GLU A 26 24.86 -12.18 -34.73
C GLU A 26 24.10 -11.29 -33.72
N VAL A 27 23.14 -10.49 -34.21
CA VAL A 27 22.28 -9.67 -33.34
C VAL A 27 21.51 -10.54 -32.35
N LEU A 28 20.91 -11.64 -32.82
CA LEU A 28 20.17 -12.57 -31.98
C LEU A 28 21.06 -13.28 -30.95
N GLN A 29 22.28 -13.69 -31.33
CA GLN A 29 23.23 -14.29 -30.39
C GLN A 29 23.68 -13.28 -29.31
N ASN A 30 23.95 -12.04 -29.70
CA ASN A 30 24.36 -11.01 -28.75
C ASN A 30 23.23 -10.65 -27.76
N LYS A 31 21.97 -10.63 -28.21
CA LYS A 31 20.80 -10.48 -27.33
C LYS A 31 20.65 -11.67 -26.36
N LEU A 32 20.82 -12.91 -26.83
CA LEU A 32 20.80 -14.09 -25.95
C LEU A 32 21.91 -14.06 -24.90
N HIS A 33 23.09 -13.54 -25.24
CA HIS A 33 24.17 -13.37 -24.28
C HIS A 33 23.76 -12.45 -23.12
N VAL A 34 23.06 -11.34 -23.40
CA VAL A 34 22.53 -10.46 -22.35
C VAL A 34 21.64 -11.23 -21.37
N PHE A 35 20.71 -12.05 -21.85
CA PHE A 35 19.85 -12.86 -20.98
C PHE A 35 20.65 -13.83 -20.11
N ARG A 36 21.71 -14.44 -20.64
CA ARG A 36 22.59 -15.35 -19.87
C ARG A 36 23.38 -14.62 -18.79
N SER A 37 23.73 -13.35 -19.02
CA SER A 37 24.42 -12.51 -18.05
C SER A 37 23.48 -11.81 -17.07
N MET A 38 22.15 -11.89 -17.23
CA MET A 38 21.24 -11.28 -16.26
C MET A 38 21.29 -11.98 -14.91
N LEU A 39 21.51 -11.21 -13.85
CA LEU A 39 21.36 -11.72 -12.49
C LEU A 39 19.88 -12.04 -12.20
N PRO A 40 19.58 -13.11 -11.43
CA PRO A 40 18.20 -13.46 -11.10
C PRO A 40 17.46 -12.33 -10.39
N LEU A 41 16.24 -12.03 -10.85
CA LEU A 41 15.39 -10.99 -10.28
C LEU A 41 14.70 -11.49 -9.01
N ARG A 42 14.90 -10.76 -7.90
CA ARG A 42 14.28 -11.05 -6.59
C ARG A 42 13.15 -10.06 -6.29
N LYS A 43 12.31 -10.39 -5.31
CA LYS A 43 11.24 -9.52 -4.82
C LYS A 43 11.73 -8.13 -4.39
N SER A 44 12.92 -8.02 -3.77
CA SER A 44 13.52 -6.75 -3.35
C SER A 44 13.99 -5.87 -4.52
N GLN A 45 14.01 -6.41 -5.74
CA GLN A 45 14.38 -5.74 -6.98
C GLN A 45 13.16 -5.27 -7.79
N ALA A 46 11.96 -5.31 -7.21
CA ALA A 46 10.76 -4.81 -7.85
C ALA A 46 9.86 -4.05 -6.88
N VAL A 47 9.31 -2.94 -7.35
CA VAL A 47 8.14 -2.32 -6.75
C VAL A 47 6.98 -2.35 -7.75
N VAL A 48 5.79 -2.59 -7.24
CA VAL A 48 4.57 -2.73 -8.04
C VAL A 48 3.48 -1.82 -7.51
N GLY A 49 2.70 -1.25 -8.43
CA GLY A 49 1.59 -0.36 -8.13
C GLY A 49 0.35 -0.69 -8.96
N GLN A 50 -0.82 -0.27 -8.49
CA GLN A 50 -2.08 -0.44 -9.21
C GLN A 50 -2.89 0.87 -9.21
N TYR A 51 -3.26 1.31 -10.40
CA TYR A 51 -4.15 2.44 -10.63
C TYR A 51 -5.50 2.16 -9.99
N GLN A 52 -5.96 3.06 -9.13
CA GLN A 52 -7.14 2.85 -8.28
C GLN A 52 -8.41 2.46 -9.08
N ALA A 53 -8.66 3.09 -10.22
CA ALA A 53 -9.87 2.81 -11.02
C ALA A 53 -9.75 1.51 -11.85
N TYR A 54 -8.59 0.85 -11.85
CA TYR A 54 -8.44 -0.46 -12.50
C TYR A 54 -9.28 -1.54 -11.80
N GLN A 55 -9.47 -1.41 -10.49
CA GLN A 55 -10.23 -2.38 -9.70
C GLN A 55 -11.70 -2.42 -10.13
N THR A 56 -12.30 -1.25 -10.37
CA THR A 56 -13.65 -1.14 -10.93
C THR A 56 -13.75 -1.71 -12.34
N THR A 57 -12.73 -1.52 -13.19
CA THR A 57 -12.70 -2.10 -14.53
C THR A 57 -12.69 -3.63 -14.49
N VAL A 58 -11.85 -4.23 -13.63
CA VAL A 58 -11.78 -5.69 -13.47
C VAL A 58 -13.11 -6.26 -12.96
N GLN A 59 -13.75 -5.58 -12.00
CA GLN A 59 -15.05 -6.01 -11.47
C GLN A 59 -16.13 -6.03 -12.55
N GLN A 60 -16.14 -5.02 -13.42
CA GLN A 60 -17.07 -4.92 -14.55
C GLN A 60 -16.77 -5.94 -15.65
N GLU A 61 -15.50 -6.07 -16.09
CA GLU A 61 -15.12 -6.95 -17.20
C GLU A 61 -15.20 -8.44 -16.83
N MET A 62 -14.94 -8.79 -15.56
CA MET A 62 -14.89 -10.19 -15.10
C MET A 62 -16.13 -10.64 -14.32
N ASN A 63 -17.19 -9.81 -14.25
CA ASN A 63 -18.40 -10.07 -13.44
C ASN A 63 -18.06 -10.51 -12.01
N LYS A 64 -17.11 -9.83 -11.36
CA LYS A 64 -16.70 -10.13 -9.97
C LYS A 64 -17.49 -9.27 -8.98
N THR A 65 -17.66 -9.77 -7.77
CA THR A 65 -18.32 -9.03 -6.68
C THR A 65 -17.53 -7.78 -6.28
N LYS A 66 -18.20 -6.78 -5.69
CA LYS A 66 -17.57 -5.52 -5.24
C LYS A 66 -16.43 -5.72 -4.23
N GLY A 67 -16.43 -6.84 -3.50
CA GLY A 67 -15.34 -7.22 -2.59
C GLY A 67 -14.11 -7.86 -3.24
N HIS A 68 -14.08 -8.05 -4.57
CA HIS A 68 -12.92 -8.63 -5.24
C HIS A 68 -11.77 -7.61 -5.36
N ALA A 69 -10.64 -7.91 -4.73
CA ALA A 69 -9.39 -7.18 -4.88
C ALA A 69 -8.53 -7.78 -6.00
N SER A 70 -8.18 -6.97 -6.99
CA SER A 70 -7.26 -7.39 -8.04
C SER A 70 -5.82 -7.22 -7.55
N LEU A 71 -5.01 -8.26 -7.64
CA LEU A 71 -3.58 -8.19 -7.35
C LEU A 71 -2.76 -7.76 -8.58
N THR A 72 -3.41 -7.51 -9.72
CA THR A 72 -2.75 -7.25 -11.00
C THR A 72 -2.05 -5.88 -11.00
N PRO A 73 -0.71 -5.81 -11.07
CA PRO A 73 -0.01 -4.54 -11.15
C PRO A 73 -0.35 -3.82 -12.47
N THR A 74 -0.56 -2.51 -12.38
CA THR A 74 -0.64 -1.63 -13.57
C THR A 74 0.53 -0.65 -13.64
N PHE A 75 1.37 -0.62 -12.60
CA PHE A 75 2.68 -0.01 -12.56
C PHE A 75 3.69 -1.03 -12.03
N ALA A 76 4.90 -1.01 -12.59
CA ALA A 76 6.03 -1.75 -12.04
C ALA A 76 7.34 -1.03 -12.40
N ALA A 77 8.26 -1.01 -11.44
CA ALA A 77 9.64 -0.64 -11.63
C ALA A 77 10.53 -1.79 -11.17
N VAL A 78 11.40 -2.27 -12.05
CA VAL A 78 12.24 -3.45 -11.84
C VAL A 78 13.71 -3.11 -12.04
N LEU A 79 14.53 -3.47 -11.07
CA LEU A 79 15.96 -3.20 -11.04
C LEU A 79 16.75 -4.45 -11.42
N ALA A 80 17.27 -4.47 -12.65
CA ALA A 80 18.09 -5.53 -13.19
C ALA A 80 19.59 -5.17 -13.13
N HIS A 81 20.43 -6.21 -13.17
CA HIS A 81 21.88 -6.10 -13.23
C HIS A 81 22.42 -7.18 -14.16
N LEU A 82 23.52 -6.87 -14.86
CA LEU A 82 24.24 -7.81 -15.71
C LEU A 82 25.56 -8.21 -15.06
N ASP A 83 25.87 -9.49 -15.12
CA ASP A 83 27.17 -10.08 -14.83
C ASP A 83 28.04 -10.03 -16.10
N ASP A 84 28.36 -8.81 -16.54
CA ASP A 84 29.31 -8.51 -17.62
C ASP A 84 30.19 -7.34 -17.16
N ALA A 85 31.49 -7.43 -17.41
CA ALA A 85 32.48 -6.45 -16.97
C ALA A 85 32.16 -5.02 -17.47
N GLN A 86 31.51 -4.87 -18.62
CA GLN A 86 31.11 -3.56 -19.15
C GLN A 86 30.03 -2.88 -18.28
N PHE A 87 29.18 -3.66 -17.63
CA PHE A 87 28.02 -3.18 -16.86
C PHE A 87 28.16 -3.43 -15.36
N GLU A 88 29.38 -3.71 -14.89
CA GLU A 88 29.63 -3.96 -13.48
C GLU A 88 29.21 -2.76 -12.62
N GLY A 89 28.30 -3.01 -11.68
CA GLY A 89 27.74 -1.97 -10.80
C GLY A 89 26.84 -0.94 -11.49
N VAL A 90 26.43 -1.18 -12.74
CA VAL A 90 25.49 -0.32 -13.47
C VAL A 90 24.05 -0.83 -13.26
N PRO A 91 23.18 -0.06 -12.58
CA PRO A 91 21.79 -0.44 -12.40
C PRO A 91 21.01 -0.26 -13.70
N ILE A 92 20.23 -1.28 -14.08
CA ILE A 92 19.31 -1.22 -15.23
C ILE A 92 17.89 -1.16 -14.70
N LEU A 93 17.22 -0.04 -14.95
CA LEU A 93 15.89 0.23 -14.43
C LEU A 93 14.84 0.10 -15.53
N LEU A 94 13.88 -0.81 -15.35
CA LEU A 94 12.80 -1.07 -16.29
C LEU A 94 11.48 -0.61 -15.67
N ILE A 95 10.86 0.43 -16.23
CA ILE A 95 9.61 1.01 -15.70
C ILE A 95 8.50 0.97 -16.74
N SER A 96 7.29 0.62 -16.29
CA SER A 96 6.09 0.68 -17.09
C SER A 96 4.90 0.98 -16.17
N GLY A 97 3.99 1.83 -16.62
CA GLY A 97 2.78 2.19 -15.87
C GLY A 97 1.58 2.52 -16.74
N LYS A 98 0.39 2.49 -16.14
CA LYS A 98 -0.83 3.10 -16.68
C LYS A 98 -1.08 4.41 -15.94
N MET A 99 -1.75 5.37 -16.57
CA MET A 99 -2.11 6.66 -15.95
C MET A 99 -0.95 7.28 -15.15
N LEU A 100 0.24 7.32 -15.76
CA LEU A 100 1.35 8.09 -15.22
C LEU A 100 1.07 9.58 -15.44
N ASP A 101 1.81 10.42 -14.71
CA ASP A 101 1.83 11.87 -14.86
C ASP A 101 2.15 12.30 -16.30
N GLU A 102 3.02 11.55 -16.98
CA GLU A 102 3.37 11.76 -18.37
C GLU A 102 3.09 10.54 -19.25
N ARG A 103 2.48 10.77 -20.43
CA ARG A 103 2.40 9.77 -21.48
C ARG A 103 3.64 9.84 -22.35
N VAL A 104 4.70 9.16 -21.92
CA VAL A 104 5.99 9.15 -22.61
C VAL A 104 6.63 7.76 -22.60
N GLY A 105 7.34 7.44 -23.69
CA GLY A 105 8.20 6.25 -23.77
C GLY A 105 9.60 6.68 -24.17
N TYR A 106 10.61 6.28 -23.38
CA TYR A 106 12.00 6.53 -23.70
C TYR A 106 12.90 5.44 -23.11
N ALA A 107 14.11 5.34 -23.64
CA ALA A 107 15.23 4.69 -22.97
C ALA A 107 16.34 5.71 -22.73
N ARG A 108 16.89 5.71 -21.51
CA ARG A 108 17.84 6.73 -21.04
C ARG A 108 19.10 6.06 -20.55
N ILE A 109 20.24 6.49 -21.07
CA ILE A 109 21.57 6.17 -20.57
C ILE A 109 22.07 7.41 -19.82
N LEU A 110 22.27 7.28 -18.51
CA LEU A 110 22.82 8.34 -17.66
C LEU A 110 24.25 7.99 -17.27
N PHE A 111 25.19 8.85 -17.64
CA PHE A 111 26.61 8.67 -17.34
C PHE A 111 26.92 9.22 -15.94
N LYS A 112 27.85 8.56 -15.24
CA LYS A 112 28.38 9.08 -13.97
C LYS A 112 29.02 10.44 -14.21
N ASN A 113 28.78 11.39 -13.31
CA ASN A 113 29.41 12.69 -13.35
C ASN A 113 30.40 12.80 -12.20
N ASP A 114 31.68 12.51 -12.46
CA ASP A 114 32.74 12.50 -11.46
C ASP A 114 33.24 13.92 -11.10
N ILE A 115 32.44 14.95 -11.36
CA ILE A 115 32.79 16.36 -11.18
C ILE A 115 31.85 16.98 -10.14
N PHE A 116 32.42 17.50 -9.05
CA PHE A 116 31.71 18.28 -8.04
C PHE A 116 31.71 19.76 -8.39
N CYS A 117 30.55 20.30 -8.75
CA CYS A 117 30.40 21.69 -9.15
C CYS A 117 29.97 22.58 -7.98
N LEU A 118 30.95 23.15 -7.25
CA LEU A 118 30.70 24.00 -6.08
C LEU A 118 30.38 25.47 -6.42
N GLN A 119 30.89 25.99 -7.53
CA GLN A 119 30.86 27.44 -7.82
C GLN A 119 29.95 27.85 -8.99
N ASN A 120 29.65 26.93 -9.91
CA ASN A 120 28.79 27.21 -11.07
C ASN A 120 27.90 25.99 -11.39
N PRO A 121 26.76 25.82 -10.70
CA PRO A 121 25.88 24.67 -10.90
C PRO A 121 25.31 24.58 -12.32
N ASP A 122 25.20 25.71 -13.04
CA ASP A 122 24.69 25.77 -14.42
C ASP A 122 25.78 25.56 -15.49
N GLY A 123 27.04 25.32 -15.07
CA GLY A 123 28.14 25.03 -15.97
C GLY A 123 27.86 23.80 -16.83
N VAL A 124 28.28 23.83 -18.09
CA VAL A 124 28.05 22.74 -19.07
C VAL A 124 28.53 21.37 -18.56
N HIS A 125 29.61 21.33 -17.77
CA HIS A 125 30.16 20.10 -17.17
C HIS A 125 29.39 19.62 -15.92
N CYS A 126 28.56 20.47 -15.33
CA CYS A 126 27.78 20.20 -14.13
C CYS A 126 26.40 19.62 -14.45
N LYS A 127 25.94 19.85 -15.68
CA LYS A 127 24.71 19.27 -16.22
C LYS A 127 24.82 17.75 -16.38
N PRO A 128 23.72 16.99 -16.18
CA PRO A 128 23.70 15.56 -16.42
C PRO A 128 24.21 15.20 -17.82
N LYS A 129 25.07 14.19 -17.91
CA LYS A 129 25.53 13.63 -19.18
C LYS A 129 24.64 12.45 -19.54
N GLN A 130 23.85 12.58 -20.59
CA GLN A 130 22.88 11.55 -20.95
C GLN A 130 22.63 11.40 -22.45
N ILE A 131 22.27 10.18 -22.83
CA ILE A 131 21.73 9.82 -24.15
C ILE A 131 20.30 9.33 -23.95
N VAL A 132 19.37 9.87 -24.72
CA VAL A 132 17.94 9.55 -24.62
C VAL A 132 17.43 9.10 -25.97
N PHE A 133 16.96 7.86 -26.06
CA PHE A 133 16.21 7.32 -27.17
C PHE A 133 14.73 7.55 -26.88
N TYR A 134 14.16 8.58 -27.50
CA TYR A 134 12.79 9.01 -27.27
C TYR A 134 11.87 8.38 -28.31
N PHE A 135 10.88 7.58 -27.88
CA PHE A 135 10.06 6.78 -28.79
C PHE A 135 8.87 7.54 -29.38
N GLY A 136 8.57 8.73 -28.86
CA GLY A 136 7.44 9.58 -29.27
C GLY A 136 6.49 9.89 -28.12
N HIS A 137 5.50 10.77 -28.37
CA HIS A 137 4.61 11.37 -27.37
C HIS A 137 5.32 12.34 -26.40
N GLY A 138 4.75 12.56 -25.21
CA GLY A 138 5.20 13.57 -24.24
C GLY A 138 5.43 14.96 -24.85
N SER A 139 6.35 15.72 -24.29
CA SER A 139 6.57 17.13 -24.70
C SER A 139 7.19 17.30 -26.08
N LEU A 140 7.94 16.30 -26.56
CA LEU A 140 8.56 16.33 -27.90
C LEU A 140 7.56 15.97 -29.01
N GLN A 141 6.59 15.08 -28.76
CA GLN A 141 5.59 14.61 -29.74
C GLN A 141 6.14 13.87 -30.98
N TYR A 142 7.46 13.74 -31.14
CA TYR A 142 8.11 12.96 -32.22
C TYR A 142 9.24 12.08 -31.68
N PRO A 143 9.59 10.97 -32.35
CA PRO A 143 10.71 10.13 -31.95
C PRO A 143 12.04 10.84 -32.25
N ALA A 144 12.99 10.76 -31.32
CA ALA A 144 14.28 11.42 -31.46
C ALA A 144 15.38 10.73 -30.65
N ILE A 145 16.62 10.92 -31.07
CA ILE A 145 17.81 10.60 -30.29
C ILE A 145 18.37 11.93 -29.79
N LEU A 146 18.44 12.07 -28.46
CA LEU A 146 18.99 13.25 -27.81
C LEU A 146 20.32 12.89 -27.16
N VAL A 147 21.39 13.57 -27.55
CA VAL A 147 22.74 13.41 -26.97
C VAL A 147 23.12 14.73 -26.30
N SER A 148 23.44 14.69 -25.00
CA SER A 148 23.81 15.92 -24.27
C SER A 148 25.04 16.58 -24.89
N LYS A 149 25.03 17.92 -25.03
CA LYS A 149 26.12 18.67 -25.68
C LYS A 149 27.46 18.59 -24.94
N ASN A 150 27.43 18.19 -23.67
CA ASN A 150 28.61 17.93 -22.84
C ASN A 150 29.18 16.50 -22.98
N LEU A 151 28.70 15.70 -23.93
CA LEU A 151 29.25 14.41 -24.34
C LEU A 151 30.00 14.54 -25.69
N PHE A 152 29.49 13.92 -26.74
CA PHE A 152 30.04 13.95 -28.10
C PHE A 152 28.95 14.41 -29.07
N LYS A 153 29.33 15.06 -30.17
CA LYS A 153 28.38 15.32 -31.26
C LYS A 153 28.17 14.01 -32.03
N PRO A 154 26.94 13.49 -32.13
CA PRO A 154 26.69 12.27 -32.88
C PRO A 154 27.00 12.48 -34.37
N VAL A 155 27.65 11.49 -34.98
CA VAL A 155 27.89 11.47 -36.43
C VAL A 155 26.54 11.18 -37.10
N SER A 156 26.19 11.95 -38.13
CA SER A 156 24.97 11.69 -38.91
C SER A 156 25.15 10.35 -39.63
N MET A 157 24.38 9.34 -39.25
CA MET A 157 24.64 7.97 -39.69
C MET A 157 24.14 7.68 -41.10
N ASP A 158 23.09 8.35 -41.60
CA ASP A 158 22.51 8.08 -42.92
C ASP A 158 21.65 9.24 -43.43
N ALA A 159 21.28 9.22 -44.72
CA ALA A 159 20.33 10.16 -45.33
C ALA A 159 18.90 10.08 -44.72
N GLU A 160 18.62 9.05 -43.92
CA GLU A 160 17.33 8.82 -43.25
C GLU A 160 17.15 9.60 -41.94
N TRP A 161 18.21 10.23 -41.42
CA TRP A 161 18.17 11.00 -40.17
C TRP A 161 18.59 12.45 -40.41
N LYS A 162 17.95 13.38 -39.69
CA LYS A 162 18.27 14.82 -39.75
C LYS A 162 18.48 15.41 -38.37
N GLU A 163 19.42 16.35 -38.27
CA GLU A 163 19.65 17.17 -37.08
C GLU A 163 18.55 18.25 -36.97
N VAL A 164 17.94 18.36 -35.80
CA VAL A 164 16.98 19.43 -35.49
C VAL A 164 17.75 20.62 -34.93
N THR A 165 17.70 21.75 -35.63
CA THR A 165 18.43 22.98 -35.23
C THR A 165 17.53 24.06 -34.63
N LYS A 166 16.22 23.99 -34.88
CA LYS A 166 15.21 24.86 -34.28
C LYS A 166 14.40 24.04 -33.29
N HIS A 167 14.35 24.50 -32.04
CA HIS A 167 13.69 23.80 -30.97
C HIS A 167 12.54 24.63 -30.40
N THR A 168 11.48 23.96 -29.97
CA THR A 168 10.48 24.52 -29.05
C THR A 168 11.08 24.57 -27.65
N ASP A 169 10.74 25.58 -26.85
CA ASP A 169 11.26 25.72 -25.49
C ASP A 169 10.63 24.65 -24.57
N VAL A 170 11.33 23.53 -24.42
CA VAL A 170 10.87 22.33 -23.73
C VAL A 170 12.00 21.75 -22.89
N ASN A 171 11.69 21.37 -21.67
CA ASN A 171 12.59 20.62 -20.80
C ASN A 171 12.37 19.12 -20.94
N ILE A 172 13.44 18.38 -21.17
CA ILE A 172 13.45 16.92 -21.29
C ILE A 172 14.41 16.36 -20.25
N LEU A 173 13.85 15.61 -19.29
CA LEU A 173 14.59 14.88 -18.25
C LEU A 173 15.60 15.77 -17.49
N GLY A 174 15.14 16.96 -17.10
CA GLY A 174 15.89 17.92 -16.28
C GLY A 174 16.80 18.87 -17.07
N LEU A 175 16.81 18.84 -18.40
CA LEU A 175 17.59 19.76 -19.24
C LEU A 175 16.74 20.40 -20.33
N PRO A 176 16.97 21.68 -20.67
CA PRO A 176 16.35 22.29 -21.83
C PRO A 176 16.82 21.58 -23.10
N ILE A 177 15.93 21.44 -24.08
CA ILE A 177 16.24 20.78 -25.35
C ILE A 177 17.45 21.40 -26.08
N SER A 178 17.72 22.69 -25.84
CA SER A 178 18.89 23.40 -26.37
C SER A 178 20.23 22.84 -25.88
N ASP A 179 20.24 22.08 -24.79
CA ASP A 179 21.44 21.41 -24.26
C ASP A 179 21.72 20.05 -24.93
N TYR A 180 20.92 19.66 -25.92
CA TYR A 180 21.11 18.41 -26.66
C TYR A 180 21.47 18.65 -28.13
N TYR A 181 22.23 17.71 -28.69
CA TYR A 181 22.18 17.40 -30.11
C TYR A 181 20.96 16.49 -30.34
N VAL A 182 20.03 16.94 -31.19
CA VAL A 182 18.76 16.23 -31.43
C VAL A 182 18.74 15.72 -32.86
N GLN A 183 18.61 14.40 -33.03
CA GLN A 183 18.42 13.75 -34.33
C GLN A 183 17.04 13.10 -34.40
N THR A 184 16.34 13.27 -35.51
CA THR A 184 15.03 12.66 -35.78
C THR A 184 15.03 12.00 -37.15
N PRO A 185 14.21 10.97 -37.40
CA PRO A 185 14.01 10.45 -38.74
C PRO A 185 13.54 11.54 -39.70
N THR A 186 13.98 11.50 -40.96
CA THR A 186 13.52 12.41 -42.02
C THR A 186 12.04 12.23 -42.31
N GLU A 187 11.62 10.97 -42.38
CA GLU A 187 10.24 10.52 -42.53
C GLU A 187 9.84 9.66 -41.32
N GLN A 188 8.68 9.95 -40.73
CA GLN A 188 8.10 9.07 -39.73
C GLN A 188 7.40 7.91 -40.42
N LYS A 189 7.82 6.71 -40.10
CA LYS A 189 7.21 5.49 -40.60
C LYS A 189 6.42 4.81 -39.50
N GLU A 190 5.29 4.24 -39.88
CA GLU A 190 4.40 3.53 -38.96
C GLU A 190 5.02 2.16 -38.60
N ALA A 191 4.89 1.75 -37.34
CA ALA A 191 5.62 0.62 -36.78
C ALA A 191 5.25 -0.72 -37.44
N TYR A 192 3.97 -0.96 -37.73
CA TYR A 192 3.55 -2.17 -38.45
C TYR A 192 4.05 -2.17 -39.89
N SER A 193 4.07 -1.01 -40.54
CA SER A 193 4.58 -0.87 -41.91
C SER A 193 6.06 -1.24 -42.01
N GLU A 194 6.88 -0.78 -41.07
CA GLU A 194 8.29 -1.17 -40.96
C GLU A 194 8.45 -2.66 -40.62
N LEU A 195 7.66 -3.18 -39.69
CA LEU A 195 7.71 -4.60 -39.32
C LEU A 195 7.37 -5.50 -40.51
N ILE A 196 6.35 -5.16 -41.30
CA ILE A 196 5.97 -5.88 -42.52
C ILE A 196 7.07 -5.80 -43.57
N SER A 197 7.69 -4.63 -43.76
CA SER A 197 8.86 -4.47 -44.63
C SER A 197 10.00 -5.41 -44.24
N HIS A 198 10.26 -5.52 -42.93
CA HIS A 198 11.29 -6.42 -42.39
C HIS A 198 10.99 -7.90 -42.64
N ILE A 199 9.71 -8.31 -42.67
CA ILE A 199 9.30 -9.66 -43.07
C ILE A 199 9.71 -9.91 -44.53
N PHE A 200 9.36 -9.00 -45.44
CA PHE A 200 9.72 -9.13 -46.86
C PHE A 200 11.24 -9.14 -47.09
N ALA A 201 11.98 -8.37 -46.31
CA ALA A 201 13.44 -8.33 -46.35
C ALA A 201 14.12 -9.51 -45.61
N GLY A 202 13.36 -10.43 -45.00
CA GLY A 202 13.91 -11.57 -44.25
C GLY A 202 14.70 -11.18 -43.01
N ARG A 203 14.48 -9.98 -42.45
CA ARG A 203 15.21 -9.44 -41.28
C ARG A 203 14.71 -10.07 -39.98
N LYS A 204 15.16 -11.30 -39.72
CA LYS A 204 14.73 -12.10 -38.56
C LYS A 204 15.01 -11.45 -37.19
N HIS A 205 16.05 -10.61 -37.08
CA HIS A 205 16.43 -9.96 -35.82
C HIS A 205 15.42 -8.93 -35.29
N SER A 206 14.43 -8.55 -36.11
CA SER A 206 13.31 -7.69 -35.71
C SER A 206 12.18 -8.46 -35.00
N PHE A 207 12.29 -9.79 -34.91
CA PHE A 207 11.33 -10.67 -34.29
C PHE A 207 11.98 -11.43 -33.15
N ILE A 208 11.20 -11.67 -32.10
CA ILE A 208 11.63 -12.46 -30.95
C ILE A 208 11.58 -13.94 -31.35
N SER A 209 12.73 -14.62 -31.31
CA SER A 209 12.78 -16.06 -31.55
C SER A 209 12.24 -16.85 -30.36
N ALA A 210 11.90 -18.13 -30.56
CA ALA A 210 11.47 -19.01 -29.47
C ALA A 210 12.51 -19.08 -28.34
N GLU A 211 13.80 -19.13 -28.68
CA GLU A 211 14.89 -19.15 -27.70
C GLU A 211 14.94 -17.87 -26.85
N HIS A 212 14.74 -16.69 -27.47
CA HIS A 212 14.69 -15.43 -26.76
C HIS A 212 13.48 -15.33 -25.84
N LEU A 213 12.32 -15.81 -26.31
CA LEU A 213 11.10 -15.82 -25.51
C LEU A 213 11.28 -16.69 -24.26
N LEU A 214 11.85 -17.88 -24.41
CA LEU A 214 12.14 -18.79 -23.30
C LEU A 214 13.17 -18.19 -22.34
N ALA A 215 14.24 -17.57 -22.86
CA ALA A 215 15.26 -16.91 -22.04
C ALA A 215 14.68 -15.73 -21.24
N SER A 216 13.84 -14.92 -21.86
CA SER A 216 13.12 -13.84 -21.18
C SER A 216 12.23 -14.39 -20.05
N TRP A 217 11.42 -15.42 -20.32
CA TRP A 217 10.58 -16.01 -19.28
C TRP A 217 11.39 -16.66 -18.15
N ALA A 218 12.57 -17.22 -18.42
CA ALA A 218 13.44 -17.75 -17.37
C ALA A 218 13.88 -16.65 -16.38
N VAL A 219 14.06 -15.42 -16.84
CA VAL A 219 14.40 -14.26 -15.99
C VAL A 219 13.17 -13.73 -15.23
N TRP A 220 12.02 -13.62 -15.90
CA TRP A 220 10.84 -12.96 -15.35
C TRP A 220 9.96 -13.85 -14.48
N THR A 221 9.91 -15.16 -14.75
CA THR A 221 9.01 -16.10 -14.04
C THR A 221 9.26 -16.14 -12.53
N PRO A 222 10.51 -16.24 -12.02
CA PRO A 222 10.76 -16.26 -10.59
C PRO A 222 10.28 -14.99 -9.88
N LEU A 223 10.48 -13.83 -10.50
CA LEU A 223 10.01 -12.56 -9.96
C LEU A 223 8.48 -12.52 -9.89
N LEU A 224 7.80 -12.90 -10.97
CA LEU A 224 6.33 -12.92 -11.02
C LEU A 224 5.74 -13.87 -9.99
N GLN A 225 6.33 -15.06 -9.81
CA GLN A 225 5.92 -16.01 -8.77
C GLN A 225 6.09 -15.42 -7.36
N SER A 226 7.21 -14.73 -7.10
CA SER A 226 7.44 -14.08 -5.80
C SER A 226 6.49 -12.90 -5.51
N LEU A 227 5.91 -12.31 -6.56
CA LEU A 227 4.98 -11.18 -6.48
C LEU A 227 3.50 -11.61 -6.52
N ALA A 228 3.19 -12.87 -6.82
CA ALA A 228 1.81 -13.34 -7.06
C ALA A 228 0.83 -13.04 -5.93
N HIS A 229 1.31 -13.00 -4.69
CA HIS A 229 0.52 -12.70 -3.48
C HIS A 229 0.85 -11.32 -2.87
N SER A 230 1.57 -10.48 -3.59
CA SER A 230 1.94 -9.14 -3.11
C SER A 230 0.90 -8.12 -3.58
N TYR A 231 0.38 -7.34 -2.63
CA TYR A 231 -0.52 -6.24 -2.96
C TYR A 231 0.25 -5.10 -3.63
N PRO A 232 -0.14 -4.66 -4.84
CA PRO A 232 0.47 -3.51 -5.47
C PRO A 232 0.07 -2.22 -4.75
N ARG A 233 0.99 -1.24 -4.64
CA ARG A 233 0.72 0.09 -4.09
C ARG A 233 -0.36 0.80 -4.91
N ILE A 234 -1.47 1.20 -4.31
CA ILE A 234 -2.51 1.92 -5.04
C ILE A 234 -2.07 3.36 -5.34
N TYR A 235 -2.34 3.83 -6.56
CA TYR A 235 -2.09 5.22 -6.97
C TYR A 235 -3.29 5.83 -7.70
N PRO A 236 -3.51 7.15 -7.54
CA PRO A 236 -4.71 7.82 -8.01
C PRO A 236 -4.78 8.01 -9.53
N GLY A 237 -3.63 8.11 -10.20
CA GLY A 237 -3.47 8.31 -11.65
C GLY A 237 -3.20 9.77 -12.04
N GLY A 238 -2.48 9.96 -13.15
CA GLY A 238 -2.18 11.27 -13.73
C GLY A 238 -1.32 12.15 -12.83
N ALA A 239 -1.58 13.46 -12.85
CA ALA A 239 -0.84 14.44 -12.04
C ALA A 239 -1.03 14.22 -10.52
N ASP A 240 -2.11 13.56 -10.10
CA ASP A 240 -2.37 13.26 -8.70
C ASP A 240 -1.43 12.20 -8.12
N ASN A 241 -0.67 11.50 -8.97
CA ASN A 241 0.35 10.57 -8.52
C ASN A 241 1.40 11.22 -7.64
N ARG A 242 1.73 12.52 -7.88
CA ARG A 242 2.79 13.25 -7.18
C ARG A 242 4.06 12.39 -7.09
N ASP A 243 4.59 12.18 -5.89
CA ASP A 243 5.78 11.40 -5.57
C ASP A 243 5.46 9.96 -5.08
N LEU A 244 4.22 9.48 -5.27
CA LEU A 244 3.81 8.13 -4.82
C LEU A 244 4.50 7.01 -5.59
N LEU A 245 4.81 7.26 -6.86
CA LEU A 245 5.47 6.29 -7.74
C LEU A 245 6.97 6.54 -7.86
N ASP A 246 7.49 7.57 -7.19
CA ASP A 246 8.93 7.83 -7.13
C ASP A 246 9.63 6.68 -6.44
N ILE A 247 10.78 6.31 -6.97
CA ILE A 247 11.56 5.17 -6.52
C ILE A 247 12.92 5.61 -6.01
N ARG A 248 13.45 4.82 -5.09
CA ARG A 248 14.81 4.93 -4.58
C ARG A 248 15.51 3.60 -4.81
N VAL A 249 16.74 3.67 -5.30
CA VAL A 249 17.63 2.52 -5.45
C VAL A 249 18.66 2.57 -4.31
N SER A 250 18.82 1.46 -3.60
CA SER A 250 19.79 1.31 -2.51
C SER A 250 20.57 0.02 -2.71
N GLY A 251 21.80 0.13 -3.22
CA GLY A 251 22.59 -1.03 -3.62
C GLY A 251 21.88 -1.81 -4.74
N LYS A 252 21.50 -3.07 -4.46
CA LYS A 252 20.76 -3.91 -5.40
C LYS A 252 19.26 -3.91 -5.16
N ASP A 253 18.76 -3.18 -4.17
CA ASP A 253 17.34 -3.15 -3.84
C ASP A 253 16.66 -1.87 -4.36
N ILE A 254 15.36 -1.97 -4.63
CA ILE A 254 14.50 -0.86 -5.04
C ILE A 254 13.32 -0.73 -4.07
N GLY A 255 12.99 0.51 -3.72
CA GLY A 255 11.82 0.84 -2.90
C GLY A 255 11.15 2.09 -3.44
N PHE A 256 9.95 2.40 -2.95
CA PHE A 256 9.38 3.72 -3.19
C PHE A 256 10.11 4.77 -2.35
N ASN A 257 10.25 5.98 -2.88
CA ASN A 257 10.92 7.09 -2.21
C ASN A 257 10.08 7.68 -1.07
N SER A 258 8.76 7.76 -1.28
CA SER A 258 7.80 8.14 -0.23
C SER A 258 7.33 6.92 0.55
N GLU A 259 7.49 6.96 1.88
CA GLU A 259 6.64 6.19 2.78
C GLU A 259 5.24 6.81 2.70
N ALA A 260 4.20 5.99 2.54
CA ALA A 260 2.84 6.42 2.19
C ALA A 260 2.43 7.77 2.83
N VAL A 261 2.35 8.81 2.00
CA VAL A 261 1.96 10.16 2.44
C VAL A 261 0.45 10.29 2.39
N VAL A 262 -0.07 10.85 3.48
CA VAL A 262 -1.43 11.35 3.69
C VAL A 262 -1.96 12.12 2.50
N ILE A 263 -2.93 11.54 1.78
CA ILE A 263 -3.85 12.32 0.96
C ILE A 263 -5.05 12.66 1.86
N SER A 264 -5.08 13.90 2.36
CA SER A 264 -6.29 14.43 3.01
C SER A 264 -7.44 14.51 1.99
N PRO A 265 -8.71 14.25 2.37
CA PRO A 265 -9.86 14.31 1.46
C PRO A 265 -10.17 15.70 0.88
N GLY A 266 -9.44 16.74 1.27
CA GLY A 266 -9.76 18.15 0.96
C GLY A 266 -9.44 18.63 -0.47
N GLN A 267 -8.94 17.77 -1.35
CA GLN A 267 -8.63 18.13 -2.75
C GLN A 267 -9.26 17.17 -3.78
N MET A 268 -10.43 16.59 -3.49
CA MET A 268 -11.25 16.01 -4.55
C MET A 268 -12.27 17.05 -5.04
N GLY A 269 -12.05 17.53 -6.26
CA GLY A 269 -13.12 18.08 -7.08
C GLY A 269 -14.26 17.06 -7.19
N GLY A 270 -15.47 17.53 -6.92
CA GLY A 270 -16.66 16.68 -6.87
C GLY A 270 -16.97 16.02 -8.21
N THR A 271 -17.44 14.77 -8.16
CA THR A 271 -18.86 14.41 -8.38
C THR A 271 -18.99 12.90 -8.51
N SER A 272 -19.50 12.26 -7.46
CA SER A 272 -20.36 11.06 -7.57
C SER A 272 -21.17 10.92 -6.29
N ALA A 273 -22.10 11.85 -6.10
CA ALA A 273 -23.30 11.56 -5.33
C ALA A 273 -24.04 10.42 -6.03
N ASN A 274 -24.04 9.24 -5.42
CA ASN A 274 -25.08 8.22 -5.61
C ASN A 274 -25.44 7.64 -4.24
N SER A 275 -26.42 8.33 -3.65
CA SER A 275 -27.36 7.95 -2.60
C SER A 275 -27.48 6.45 -2.23
N PHE A 276 -26.88 6.08 -1.10
CA PHE A 276 -27.56 5.37 -0.01
C PHE A 276 -27.08 6.02 1.30
N GLN A 277 -27.96 6.82 1.91
CA GLN A 277 -27.59 7.80 2.94
C GLN A 277 -27.09 7.12 4.21
N VAL A 278 -25.86 7.40 4.64
CA VAL A 278 -25.44 7.16 6.02
C VAL A 278 -26.38 7.94 6.93
N MET A 279 -27.14 7.25 7.77
CA MET A 279 -28.02 7.86 8.76
C MET A 279 -27.19 8.23 9.99
N GLN A 280 -27.09 9.53 10.25
CA GLN A 280 -26.60 10.04 11.53
C GLN A 280 -27.79 10.35 12.44
N GLY A 281 -27.75 9.86 13.66
CA GLY A 281 -28.83 10.00 14.63
C GLY A 281 -28.34 9.85 16.06
N HIS A 282 -29.26 9.56 16.97
CA HIS A 282 -28.92 9.25 18.35
C HIS A 282 -29.44 7.86 18.72
N PHE A 283 -28.59 7.07 19.38
CA PHE A 283 -28.97 5.82 20.04
C PHE A 283 -28.67 5.95 21.54
N ARG A 284 -29.68 5.72 22.39
CA ARG A 284 -29.58 5.89 23.86
C ARG A 284 -28.99 7.25 24.30
N SER A 285 -29.33 8.33 23.59
CA SER A 285 -28.86 9.70 23.83
C SER A 285 -27.38 9.97 23.47
N THR A 286 -26.74 9.05 22.75
CA THR A 286 -25.38 9.21 22.21
C THR A 286 -25.40 9.16 20.68
N ASP A 287 -24.37 9.71 20.04
CA ASP A 287 -24.26 9.75 18.59
C ASP A 287 -24.34 8.33 17.99
N MET A 288 -25.05 8.20 16.87
CA MET A 288 -25.17 6.94 16.13
C MET A 288 -24.90 7.20 14.65
N VAL A 289 -24.12 6.31 14.06
CA VAL A 289 -23.92 6.17 12.62
C VAL A 289 -24.53 4.85 12.19
N SER A 290 -25.43 4.89 11.22
CA SER A 290 -26.03 3.70 10.64
C SER A 290 -25.97 3.71 9.13
N ALA A 291 -25.63 2.57 8.55
CA ALA A 291 -25.51 2.36 7.11
C ALA A 291 -25.60 0.86 6.81
N TRP A 292 -25.54 0.47 5.54
CA TRP A 292 -25.24 -0.91 5.17
C TRP A 292 -23.85 -1.32 5.66
N ALA A 293 -23.62 -2.63 5.78
CA ALA A 293 -22.42 -3.17 6.44
C ALA A 293 -21.10 -2.64 5.85
N GLU A 294 -20.99 -2.56 4.52
CA GLU A 294 -19.77 -2.09 3.84
C GLU A 294 -19.53 -0.59 4.11
N GLU A 295 -20.55 0.24 3.94
CA GLU A 295 -20.50 1.68 4.14
C GLU A 295 -20.27 2.06 5.60
N LEU A 296 -20.81 1.28 6.54
CA LEU A 296 -20.58 1.48 7.97
C LEU A 296 -19.12 1.22 8.33
N VAL A 297 -18.55 0.13 7.81
CA VAL A 297 -17.14 -0.21 8.01
C VAL A 297 -16.23 0.84 7.38
N GLU A 298 -16.55 1.29 6.17
CA GLU A 298 -15.83 2.38 5.52
C GLU A 298 -15.86 3.66 6.35
N ARG A 299 -17.05 4.04 6.84
CA ARG A 299 -17.21 5.23 7.66
C ARG A 299 -16.42 5.14 8.97
N LEU A 300 -16.49 4.00 9.65
CA LEU A 300 -15.71 3.75 10.86
C LEU A 300 -14.21 3.80 10.60
N ALA A 301 -13.73 3.23 9.49
CA ALA A 301 -12.32 3.28 9.13
C ALA A 301 -11.83 4.72 8.88
N VAL A 302 -12.63 5.55 8.21
CA VAL A 302 -12.37 6.99 8.05
C VAL A 302 -12.30 7.68 9.41
N ASP A 303 -13.28 7.45 10.30
CA ASP A 303 -13.32 8.11 11.61
C ASP A 303 -12.12 7.71 12.50
N ILE A 304 -11.64 6.46 12.41
CA ILE A 304 -10.41 6.02 13.11
C ILE A 304 -9.18 6.70 12.50
N GLN A 305 -9.06 6.76 11.17
CA GLN A 305 -7.94 7.45 10.52
C GLN A 305 -7.89 8.92 10.90
N GLU A 306 -9.02 9.63 10.86
CA GLU A 306 -9.09 11.04 11.25
C GLU A 306 -8.68 11.23 12.72
N ALA A 307 -9.09 10.33 13.61
CA ALA A 307 -8.66 10.34 15.01
C ALA A 307 -7.14 10.08 15.15
N ALA A 308 -6.60 9.16 14.35
CA ALA A 308 -5.17 8.84 14.34
C ALA A 308 -4.34 10.04 13.88
N GLU A 309 -4.70 10.63 12.75
CA GLU A 309 -4.01 11.81 12.22
C GLU A 309 -4.09 13.00 13.17
N ALA A 310 -5.24 13.23 13.80
CA ALA A 310 -5.40 14.31 14.77
C ALA A 310 -4.52 14.10 16.00
N ALA A 311 -4.49 12.89 16.56
CA ALA A 311 -3.66 12.57 17.72
C ALA A 311 -2.17 12.67 17.40
N VAL A 312 -1.72 12.11 16.28
CA VAL A 312 -0.31 12.19 15.87
C VAL A 312 0.12 13.64 15.63
N ARG A 313 -0.74 14.49 15.07
CA ARG A 313 -0.45 15.93 14.94
C ARG A 313 -0.35 16.66 16.28
N GLU A 314 -1.17 16.30 17.26
CA GLU A 314 -1.23 16.97 18.57
C GLU A 314 -0.13 16.50 19.52
N SER A 315 0.09 15.19 19.63
CA SER A 315 0.92 14.57 20.67
C SER A 315 2.04 13.68 20.12
N GLY A 316 2.12 13.49 18.80
CA GLY A 316 3.12 12.63 18.16
C GLY A 316 2.82 11.14 18.23
N VAL A 317 1.71 10.74 18.87
CA VAL A 317 1.38 9.33 19.11
C VAL A 317 -0.14 9.10 19.09
N PHE A 318 -0.55 7.95 18.58
CA PHE A 318 -1.95 7.49 18.64
C PHE A 318 -2.05 6.16 19.37
N HIS A 319 -3.00 6.05 20.31
CA HIS A 319 -3.23 4.81 21.07
C HIS A 319 -4.61 4.27 20.73
N LEU A 320 -4.63 3.14 20.03
CA LEU A 320 -5.82 2.49 19.50
C LEU A 320 -6.00 1.13 20.18
N ALA A 321 -7.16 0.90 20.81
CA ALA A 321 -7.50 -0.38 21.40
C ALA A 321 -8.56 -1.11 20.56
N PHE A 322 -8.31 -2.37 20.21
CA PHE A 322 -9.23 -3.23 19.47
C PHE A 322 -9.80 -4.35 20.34
N SER A 323 -11.11 -4.52 20.31
CA SER A 323 -11.73 -5.78 20.71
C SER A 323 -11.64 -6.80 19.57
N GLY A 324 -11.65 -8.09 19.91
CA GLY A 324 -11.64 -9.15 18.91
C GLY A 324 -13.04 -9.56 18.42
N GLY A 325 -13.15 -10.81 17.97
CA GLY A 325 -14.37 -11.35 17.35
C GLY A 325 -14.42 -11.19 15.83
N SER A 326 -15.51 -11.66 15.23
CA SER A 326 -15.68 -11.68 13.77
C SER A 326 -16.12 -10.35 13.18
N THR A 327 -16.78 -9.51 13.97
CA THR A 327 -17.32 -8.20 13.53
C THR A 327 -16.25 -7.20 13.06
N PRO A 328 -15.11 -6.99 13.75
CA PRO A 328 -14.10 -6.05 13.29
C PRO A 328 -13.21 -6.57 12.15
N LEU A 329 -13.37 -7.82 11.69
CA LEU A 329 -12.52 -8.38 10.62
C LEU A 329 -12.61 -7.59 9.31
N ALA A 330 -13.82 -7.18 8.93
CA ALA A 330 -14.03 -6.34 7.75
C ALA A 330 -13.34 -4.98 7.90
N LEU A 331 -13.33 -4.41 9.11
CA LEU A 331 -12.64 -3.16 9.42
C LEU A 331 -11.13 -3.32 9.35
N PHE A 332 -10.56 -4.41 9.88
CA PHE A 332 -9.13 -4.70 9.80
C PHE A 332 -8.67 -4.79 8.35
N GLN A 333 -9.40 -5.54 7.51
CA GLN A 333 -9.14 -5.63 6.09
C GLN A 333 -9.28 -4.26 5.41
N ARG A 334 -10.30 -3.46 5.77
CA ARG A 334 -10.47 -2.11 5.22
C ARG A 334 -9.30 -1.19 5.57
N LEU A 335 -8.89 -1.17 6.83
CA LEU A 335 -7.75 -0.37 7.29
C LEU A 335 -6.45 -0.77 6.59
N ALA A 336 -6.22 -2.07 6.41
CA ALA A 336 -5.05 -2.58 5.70
C ALA A 336 -5.07 -2.30 4.18
N LEU A 337 -6.24 -2.40 3.53
CA LEU A 337 -6.37 -2.37 2.07
C LEU A 337 -6.78 -1.01 1.48
N HIS A 338 -7.30 -0.09 2.29
CA HIS A 338 -7.89 1.16 1.79
C HIS A 338 -7.45 2.42 2.56
N HIS A 339 -6.85 2.28 3.75
CA HIS A 339 -6.37 3.41 4.56
C HIS A 339 -4.85 3.48 4.61
N PHE A 340 -4.22 3.61 3.44
CA PHE A 340 -2.76 3.60 3.30
C PHE A 340 -2.05 4.79 3.96
N SER A 341 -2.76 5.90 4.16
CA SER A 341 -2.27 7.10 4.84
C SER A 341 -2.36 7.02 6.36
N PHE A 342 -2.86 5.91 6.90
CA PHE A 342 -2.94 5.72 8.33
C PHE A 342 -1.53 5.74 8.97
N PRO A 343 -1.29 6.54 10.01
CA PRO A 343 0.04 6.76 10.59
C PRO A 343 0.50 5.59 11.49
N TRP A 344 0.66 4.39 10.92
CA TRP A 344 1.02 3.17 11.65
C TRP A 344 2.35 3.28 12.40
N SER A 345 3.34 3.99 11.85
CA SER A 345 4.63 4.24 12.52
C SER A 345 4.52 4.95 13.87
N TYR A 346 3.43 5.70 14.09
CA TYR A 346 3.15 6.47 15.30
C TYR A 346 1.95 5.92 16.09
N THR A 347 1.42 4.78 15.67
CA THR A 347 0.24 4.16 16.30
C THR A 347 0.67 3.01 17.18
N HIS A 348 0.25 3.04 18.44
CA HIS A 348 0.28 1.91 19.37
C HIS A 348 -1.04 1.17 19.33
N VAL A 349 -0.98 -0.15 19.12
CA VAL A 349 -2.15 -1.04 19.07
C VAL A 349 -2.23 -1.85 20.35
N TRP A 350 -3.37 -1.74 21.02
CA TRP A 350 -3.70 -2.40 22.28
C TRP A 350 -4.86 -3.36 22.09
N MET A 351 -4.92 -4.37 22.94
CA MET A 351 -6.04 -5.29 22.99
C MET A 351 -7.02 -4.83 24.06
N VAL A 352 -8.31 -4.85 23.74
CA VAL A 352 -9.36 -4.58 24.72
C VAL A 352 -9.62 -5.79 25.60
N ASP A 353 -9.55 -6.99 25.01
CA ASP A 353 -9.76 -8.24 25.70
C ASP A 353 -9.02 -9.37 24.99
N GLU A 354 -8.71 -10.44 25.72
CA GLU A 354 -8.06 -11.63 25.20
C GLU A 354 -8.55 -12.89 25.91
N ARG A 355 -8.52 -13.99 25.17
CA ARG A 355 -8.84 -15.34 25.59
C ARG A 355 -7.61 -15.93 26.26
N CYS A 356 -7.79 -16.60 27.39
CA CYS A 356 -6.72 -17.28 28.09
C CYS A 356 -6.31 -18.57 27.37
N VAL A 357 -5.78 -18.42 26.16
CA VAL A 357 -5.23 -19.42 25.26
C VAL A 357 -3.89 -18.91 24.73
N PRO A 358 -2.99 -19.77 24.24
CA PRO A 358 -1.76 -19.32 23.59
C PRO A 358 -2.06 -18.35 22.44
N LEU A 359 -1.23 -17.31 22.28
CA LEU A 359 -1.45 -16.25 21.27
C LEU A 359 -1.40 -16.76 19.82
N THR A 360 -0.91 -17.98 19.59
CA THR A 360 -0.83 -18.66 18.29
C THR A 360 -2.08 -19.46 17.94
N GLU A 361 -3.01 -19.66 18.88
CA GLU A 361 -4.23 -20.44 18.66
C GLU A 361 -5.30 -19.64 17.91
N LEU A 362 -6.15 -20.34 17.16
CA LEU A 362 -7.23 -19.71 16.37
C LEU A 362 -8.24 -18.93 17.22
N ASP A 363 -8.41 -19.33 18.49
CA ASP A 363 -9.32 -18.66 19.44
C ASP A 363 -8.74 -17.35 20.02
N SER A 364 -7.47 -17.05 19.78
CA SER A 364 -6.79 -15.82 20.25
C SER A 364 -7.26 -14.60 19.45
N ASN A 365 -7.65 -13.54 20.14
CA ASN A 365 -7.93 -12.25 19.53
C ASN A 365 -6.67 -11.68 18.85
N PHE A 366 -5.49 -11.90 19.44
CA PHE A 366 -4.23 -11.44 18.89
C PHE A 366 -3.89 -12.16 17.59
N HIS A 367 -4.17 -13.46 17.52
CA HIS A 367 -4.00 -14.23 16.30
C HIS A 367 -4.85 -13.63 15.17
N GLY A 368 -6.14 -13.39 15.41
CA GLY A 368 -7.02 -12.77 14.43
C GLY A 368 -6.57 -11.35 14.03
N LEU A 369 -6.15 -10.53 14.99
CA LEU A 369 -5.62 -9.19 14.73
C LEU A 369 -4.32 -9.24 13.88
N HIS A 370 -3.44 -10.18 14.20
CA HIS A 370 -2.20 -10.38 13.45
C HIS A 370 -2.48 -10.81 12.01
N GLU A 371 -3.33 -11.82 11.85
CA GLU A 371 -3.68 -12.38 10.54
C GLU A 371 -4.41 -11.39 9.64
N HIS A 372 -5.28 -10.54 10.19
CA HIS A 372 -6.13 -9.66 9.38
C HIS A 372 -5.65 -8.21 9.28
N LEU A 373 -4.73 -7.77 10.15
CA LEU A 373 -4.23 -6.41 10.14
C LEU A 373 -2.71 -6.33 10.24
N LEU A 374 -2.11 -6.82 11.33
CA LEU A 374 -0.72 -6.48 11.68
C LEU A 374 0.30 -6.99 10.65
N GLN A 375 0.07 -8.16 10.04
CA GLN A 375 0.96 -8.67 8.99
C GLN A 375 0.88 -7.89 7.66
N HIS A 376 -0.13 -7.03 7.51
CA HIS A 376 -0.40 -6.27 6.29
C HIS A 376 -0.04 -4.78 6.40
N VAL A 377 0.27 -4.29 7.60
CA VAL A 377 0.59 -2.88 7.85
C VAL A 377 2.00 -2.71 8.41
N ARG A 378 2.63 -1.56 8.14
CA ARG A 378 3.97 -1.23 8.64
C ARG A 378 3.88 -0.59 10.02
N ILE A 379 3.67 -1.40 11.03
CA ILE A 379 3.71 -0.98 12.44
C ILE A 379 5.02 -1.47 13.10
N PRO A 380 5.76 -0.62 13.82
CA PRO A 380 6.92 -1.06 14.57
C PRO A 380 6.52 -2.09 15.63
N TYR A 381 7.29 -3.17 15.77
CA TYR A 381 6.95 -4.25 16.71
C TYR A 381 6.78 -3.78 18.17
N TYR A 382 7.52 -2.74 18.59
CA TYR A 382 7.43 -2.17 19.93
C TYR A 382 6.15 -1.34 20.18
N ASN A 383 5.36 -1.10 19.14
CA ASN A 383 4.05 -0.44 19.22
C ASN A 383 2.88 -1.45 19.28
N ILE A 384 3.16 -2.75 19.32
CA ILE A 384 2.14 -3.80 19.38
C ILE A 384 2.11 -4.33 20.82
N HIS A 385 0.96 -4.21 21.49
CA HIS A 385 0.80 -4.53 22.91
C HIS A 385 -0.22 -5.66 23.11
N PRO A 386 0.18 -6.94 22.91
CA PRO A 386 -0.68 -8.08 23.22
C PRO A 386 -0.92 -8.21 24.73
N MET A 387 -2.08 -8.71 25.13
CA MET A 387 -2.34 -9.04 26.53
C MET A 387 -1.48 -10.24 26.97
N PRO A 388 -0.76 -10.16 28.11
CA PRO A 388 0.10 -11.22 28.60
C PRO A 388 -0.71 -12.34 29.28
N VAL A 389 -1.49 -13.07 28.48
CA VAL A 389 -2.34 -14.18 28.93
C VAL A 389 -1.56 -15.47 29.19
N GLN A 390 -0.34 -15.59 28.67
CA GLN A 390 0.55 -16.74 28.87
C GLN A 390 1.88 -16.30 29.47
N LEU A 391 2.09 -16.59 30.75
CA LEU A 391 3.32 -16.29 31.50
C LEU A 391 3.78 -17.54 32.22
N ASN A 392 5.10 -17.74 32.35
CA ASN A 392 5.66 -18.94 33.02
C ASN A 392 5.07 -20.27 32.50
N GLN A 393 4.72 -20.33 31.20
CA GLN A 393 4.05 -21.46 30.55
C GLN A 393 2.64 -21.80 31.08
N ARG A 394 2.04 -20.91 31.89
CA ARG A 394 0.67 -21.02 32.42
C ARG A 394 -0.23 -19.95 31.79
N LEU A 395 -1.53 -20.21 31.76
CA LEU A 395 -2.54 -19.32 31.16
C LEU A 395 -3.33 -18.61 32.26
N CYS A 396 -3.36 -17.27 32.23
CA CYS A 396 -4.16 -16.41 33.09
C CYS A 396 -4.18 -16.78 34.59
N VAL A 397 -3.03 -17.12 35.15
CA VAL A 397 -2.90 -17.34 36.59
C VAL A 397 -2.69 -15.99 37.27
N GLU A 398 -3.53 -15.66 38.25
CA GLU A 398 -3.47 -14.38 38.99
C GLU A 398 -2.08 -14.12 39.60
N GLU A 399 -1.44 -15.16 40.14
CA GLU A 399 -0.09 -15.09 40.72
C GLU A 399 1.00 -14.65 39.73
N ASP A 400 0.81 -14.92 38.43
CA ASP A 400 1.77 -14.50 37.39
C ASP A 400 1.68 -12.99 37.09
N GLY A 401 0.64 -12.31 37.60
CA GLY A 401 0.53 -10.85 37.53
C GLY A 401 0.32 -10.28 36.13
N GLY A 402 -0.16 -11.08 35.17
CA GLY A 402 -0.33 -10.64 33.77
C GLY A 402 -1.20 -9.39 33.62
N ALA A 403 -2.36 -9.34 34.29
CA ALA A 403 -3.23 -8.16 34.26
C ALA A 403 -2.52 -6.90 34.81
N LEU A 404 -1.78 -7.04 35.91
CA LEU A 404 -1.02 -5.95 36.51
C LEU A 404 0.15 -5.48 35.62
N LEU A 405 0.79 -6.39 34.89
CA LEU A 405 1.84 -6.05 33.92
C LEU A 405 1.28 -5.21 32.78
N TYR A 406 0.13 -5.61 32.23
CA TYR A 406 -0.54 -4.86 31.16
C TYR A 406 -1.01 -3.49 31.65
N GLU A 407 -1.59 -3.42 32.85
CA GLU A 407 -1.99 -2.17 33.50
C GLU A 407 -0.81 -1.20 33.68
N LYS A 408 0.33 -1.68 34.18
CA LYS A 408 1.55 -0.87 34.33
C LYS A 408 2.11 -0.38 32.99
N GLU A 409 1.98 -1.18 31.93
CA GLU A 409 2.39 -0.79 30.59
C GLU A 409 1.50 0.33 30.04
N ILE A 410 0.18 0.22 30.24
CA ILE A 410 -0.79 1.27 29.90
C ILE A 410 -0.47 2.56 30.66
N ASP A 411 -0.29 2.51 31.98
CA ASP A 411 0.01 3.70 32.79
C ASP A 411 1.32 4.38 32.39
N LYS A 412 2.30 3.60 31.92
CA LYS A 412 3.60 4.11 31.50
C LYS A 412 3.57 4.76 30.11
N LEU A 413 2.85 4.15 29.16
CA LEU A 413 2.90 4.56 27.75
C LEU A 413 1.71 5.43 27.34
N VAL A 414 0.55 5.27 27.97
CA VAL A 414 -0.67 6.00 27.64
C VAL A 414 -0.86 7.13 28.64
N ASN A 415 -0.74 8.38 28.19
CA ASN A 415 -0.88 9.53 29.07
C ASN A 415 -2.24 9.55 29.78
N GLY A 416 -2.22 9.55 31.11
CA GLY A 416 -3.41 9.50 31.97
C GLY A 416 -4.25 8.23 31.81
N SER A 417 -3.66 7.16 31.25
CA SER A 417 -4.35 5.92 30.89
C SER A 417 -5.57 6.17 29.98
N SER A 418 -5.51 7.25 29.18
CA SER A 418 -6.58 7.71 28.30
C SER A 418 -6.27 7.34 26.85
N PHE A 419 -6.91 6.29 26.35
CA PHE A 419 -6.79 5.89 24.95
C PHE A 419 -7.39 6.96 24.02
N HIS A 420 -6.79 7.15 22.86
CA HIS A 420 -7.33 8.07 21.86
C HIS A 420 -8.59 7.49 21.21
N PHE A 421 -8.60 6.18 20.97
CA PHE A 421 -9.73 5.48 20.37
C PHE A 421 -9.83 4.04 20.90
N VAL A 422 -11.03 3.64 21.32
CA VAL A 422 -11.34 2.26 21.74
C VAL A 422 -12.47 1.72 20.87
N LEU A 423 -12.22 0.63 20.16
CA LEU A 423 -13.24 -0.09 19.39
C LEU A 423 -13.75 -1.29 20.19
N LEU A 424 -15.06 -1.32 20.41
CA LEU A 424 -15.75 -2.34 21.17
C LEU A 424 -16.78 -3.06 20.30
N GLY A 425 -16.84 -4.38 20.44
CA GLY A 425 -17.96 -5.18 19.92
C GLY A 425 -19.10 -5.28 20.92
N VAL A 426 -20.28 -5.68 20.43
CA VAL A 426 -21.45 -5.99 21.26
C VAL A 426 -21.85 -7.46 21.11
N GLY A 427 -21.73 -8.23 22.19
CA GLY A 427 -22.14 -9.64 22.30
C GLY A 427 -23.66 -9.82 22.19
N TYR A 428 -24.16 -11.03 21.91
CA TYR A 428 -25.60 -11.30 21.80
C TYR A 428 -26.36 -11.18 23.13
N ASP A 429 -25.64 -11.40 24.21
CA ASP A 429 -26.01 -11.22 25.61
C ASP A 429 -25.69 -9.81 26.13
N SER A 430 -25.36 -8.85 25.24
CA SER A 430 -24.94 -7.47 25.54
C SER A 430 -23.59 -7.29 26.25
N HIS A 431 -22.78 -8.35 26.33
CA HIS A 431 -21.41 -8.18 26.81
C HIS A 431 -20.62 -7.26 25.85
N THR A 432 -19.60 -6.62 26.39
CA THR A 432 -18.60 -5.89 25.60
C THR A 432 -17.24 -6.10 26.23
N ALA A 433 -16.17 -6.09 25.43
CA ALA A 433 -14.89 -6.66 25.83
C ALA A 433 -15.12 -8.09 26.37
N SER A 434 -14.57 -8.43 27.53
CA SER A 434 -14.95 -9.64 28.27
C SER A 434 -15.70 -9.31 29.58
N LEU A 435 -16.60 -8.31 29.54
CA LEU A 435 -17.48 -7.90 30.63
C LEU A 435 -18.90 -8.46 30.43
N PHE A 436 -19.24 -9.52 31.16
CA PHE A 436 -20.47 -10.30 30.96
C PHE A 436 -21.59 -9.96 31.95
N PRO A 437 -22.87 -10.17 31.58
CA PRO A 437 -24.00 -9.99 32.49
C PRO A 437 -23.87 -10.86 33.75
N GLY A 438 -24.11 -10.27 34.92
CA GLY A 438 -23.98 -10.93 36.22
C GLY A 438 -22.54 -11.20 36.66
N GLY A 439 -21.54 -10.78 35.87
CA GLY A 439 -20.14 -10.78 36.29
C GLY A 439 -19.92 -9.80 37.45
N LYS A 440 -18.90 -10.05 38.28
CA LYS A 440 -18.51 -9.13 39.36
C LYS A 440 -17.82 -7.89 38.80
N VAL A 441 -18.56 -7.07 38.05
CA VAL A 441 -18.08 -5.81 37.48
C VAL A 441 -17.76 -4.80 38.60
N ASP A 442 -18.63 -4.72 39.60
CA ASP A 442 -18.49 -3.81 40.76
C ASP A 442 -17.31 -4.17 41.70
N GLY A 443 -16.75 -5.38 41.57
CA GLY A 443 -15.61 -5.84 42.37
C GLY A 443 -14.23 -5.45 41.80
N LEU A 444 -14.18 -4.85 40.62
CA LEU A 444 -12.93 -4.57 39.89
C LEU A 444 -12.31 -3.19 40.19
N GLY A 445 -12.93 -2.39 41.06
CA GLY A 445 -12.34 -1.16 41.63
C GLY A 445 -11.85 -0.15 40.57
N GLU A 446 -10.72 0.50 40.87
CA GLU A 446 -10.04 1.44 39.96
C GLU A 446 -9.13 0.76 38.92
N SER A 447 -8.90 -0.56 39.02
CA SER A 447 -8.01 -1.29 38.14
C SER A 447 -8.43 -1.16 36.68
N LEU A 448 -7.46 -1.01 35.80
CA LEU A 448 -7.65 -0.83 34.36
C LEU A 448 -7.83 -2.17 33.65
N VAL A 449 -7.24 -3.24 34.18
CA VAL A 449 -7.23 -4.57 33.57
C VAL A 449 -7.63 -5.61 34.60
N ALA A 450 -8.47 -6.57 34.20
CA ALA A 450 -8.96 -7.62 35.07
C ALA A 450 -9.03 -8.98 34.37
N LEU A 451 -8.94 -10.05 35.16
CA LEU A 451 -9.35 -11.38 34.72
C LEU A 451 -10.86 -11.53 34.90
N THR A 452 -11.53 -12.08 33.89
CA THR A 452 -12.98 -12.29 33.89
C THR A 452 -13.34 -13.69 33.42
N GLU A 453 -14.58 -14.10 33.70
CA GLU A 453 -15.11 -15.40 33.29
C GLU A 453 -16.27 -15.22 32.31
N SER A 454 -16.10 -15.83 31.14
CA SER A 454 -17.12 -15.97 30.11
C SER A 454 -18.04 -17.16 30.42
N PRO A 455 -19.37 -17.03 30.21
CA PRO A 455 -20.29 -18.16 30.32
C PRO A 455 -20.06 -19.22 29.24
N VAL A 456 -19.36 -18.85 28.15
CA VAL A 456 -19.04 -19.73 27.01
C VAL A 456 -17.55 -20.00 26.97
N LYS A 457 -17.14 -21.23 26.61
CA LYS A 457 -15.74 -21.61 26.45
C LYS A 457 -15.03 -20.79 25.34
N PRO A 458 -13.72 -20.52 25.46
CA PRO A 458 -12.90 -20.69 26.67
C PRO A 458 -13.40 -19.78 27.80
N HIS A 459 -13.40 -20.23 29.05
CA HIS A 459 -14.06 -19.48 30.14
C HIS A 459 -13.21 -18.29 30.61
N GLN A 460 -11.93 -18.49 30.88
CA GLN A 460 -11.09 -17.40 31.38
C GLN A 460 -10.75 -16.39 30.27
N ARG A 461 -10.77 -15.12 30.65
CA ARG A 461 -10.49 -13.94 29.82
C ARG A 461 -9.64 -12.95 30.59
N MET A 462 -8.87 -12.15 29.86
CA MET A 462 -8.31 -10.89 30.36
C MET A 462 -9.03 -9.76 29.63
N SER A 463 -9.39 -8.69 30.34
CA SER A 463 -10.20 -7.60 29.79
C SER A 463 -9.76 -6.26 30.35
N LEU A 464 -9.87 -5.20 29.53
CA LEU A 464 -10.01 -3.85 30.04
C LEU A 464 -11.31 -3.73 30.83
N THR A 465 -11.27 -2.99 31.93
CA THR A 465 -12.43 -2.69 32.76
C THR A 465 -13.15 -1.43 32.27
N PHE A 466 -14.32 -1.14 32.84
CA PHE A 466 -14.98 0.15 32.58
C PHE A 466 -14.14 1.35 33.03
N SER A 467 -13.25 1.21 34.03
CA SER A 467 -12.32 2.27 34.45
C SER A 467 -11.38 2.66 33.31
N ALA A 468 -10.84 1.69 32.57
CA ALA A 468 -9.99 1.95 31.41
C ALA A 468 -10.78 2.45 30.19
N ILE A 469 -11.88 1.77 29.86
CA ILE A 469 -12.70 2.10 28.68
C ILE A 469 -13.26 3.52 28.78
N ASN A 470 -13.77 3.92 29.95
CA ASN A 470 -14.43 5.21 30.13
C ASN A 470 -13.46 6.40 30.26
N ARG A 471 -12.14 6.15 30.34
CA ARG A 471 -11.09 7.18 30.22
C ARG A 471 -10.77 7.56 28.78
N ALA A 472 -11.22 6.79 27.79
CA ALA A 472 -10.89 7.03 26.39
C ALA A 472 -11.53 8.31 25.84
N ARG A 473 -10.83 8.99 24.92
CA ARG A 473 -11.32 10.20 24.24
C ARG A 473 -12.45 9.89 23.26
N LYS A 474 -12.38 8.74 22.58
CA LYS A 474 -13.43 8.22 21.71
C LYS A 474 -13.62 6.73 21.97
N VAL A 475 -14.87 6.32 22.12
CA VAL A 475 -15.27 4.92 22.16
C VAL A 475 -16.27 4.67 21.05
N ALA A 476 -16.02 3.63 20.25
CA ALA A 476 -16.90 3.18 19.18
C ALA A 476 -17.49 1.82 19.55
N LEU A 477 -18.82 1.72 19.58
CA LEU A 477 -19.53 0.45 19.76
C LEU A 477 -20.02 -0.04 18.40
N LEU A 478 -19.49 -1.16 17.93
CA LEU A 478 -19.82 -1.75 16.65
C LEU A 478 -20.80 -2.93 16.81
N ALA A 479 -21.98 -2.81 16.21
CA ALA A 479 -23.00 -3.84 16.17
C ALA A 479 -23.44 -4.08 14.73
N MET A 480 -23.19 -5.27 14.20
CA MET A 480 -23.50 -5.62 12.81
C MET A 480 -24.21 -6.96 12.70
N GLY A 481 -25.07 -7.06 11.69
CA GLY A 481 -25.75 -8.26 11.25
C GLY A 481 -27.10 -8.48 11.90
N LYS A 482 -27.98 -9.15 11.14
CA LYS A 482 -29.37 -9.44 11.49
C LYS A 482 -29.55 -10.12 12.85
N GLY A 483 -28.61 -10.98 13.25
CA GLY A 483 -28.67 -11.64 14.55
C GLY A 483 -28.62 -10.68 15.76
N LYS A 484 -28.18 -9.44 15.57
CA LYS A 484 -28.13 -8.42 16.62
C LYS A 484 -29.42 -7.60 16.75
N HIS A 485 -30.37 -7.77 15.84
CA HIS A 485 -31.56 -6.92 15.78
C HIS A 485 -32.42 -6.95 17.05
N GLU A 486 -32.71 -8.15 17.57
CA GLU A 486 -33.50 -8.30 18.80
C GLU A 486 -32.81 -7.62 19.98
N LEU A 487 -31.49 -7.79 20.08
CA LEU A 487 -30.68 -7.17 21.12
C LEU A 487 -30.68 -5.64 21.00
N ILE A 488 -30.42 -5.08 19.82
CA ILE A 488 -30.41 -3.63 19.61
C ILE A 488 -31.79 -3.02 19.92
N THR A 489 -32.85 -3.70 19.51
CA THR A 489 -34.23 -3.31 19.84
C THR A 489 -34.48 -3.31 21.35
N GLN A 490 -34.03 -4.35 22.05
CA GLN A 490 -34.15 -4.42 23.51
C GLN A 490 -33.30 -3.34 24.19
N LEU A 491 -32.06 -3.18 23.77
CA LEU A 491 -31.15 -2.13 24.22
C LEU A 491 -31.70 -0.73 23.93
N SER A 492 -32.58 -0.52 22.95
CA SER A 492 -33.18 0.82 22.78
C SER A 492 -34.17 1.21 23.90
N ARG A 493 -34.72 0.23 24.63
CA ARG A 493 -35.84 0.43 25.59
C ARG A 493 -35.45 0.28 27.06
N VAL A 494 -34.37 -0.45 27.36
CA VAL A 494 -33.96 -0.73 28.74
C VAL A 494 -33.28 0.48 29.39
N LYS A 495 -33.44 0.64 30.71
CA LYS A 495 -32.64 1.60 31.48
C LYS A 495 -31.20 1.10 31.62
N ASP A 496 -30.27 2.02 31.85
CA ASP A 496 -28.88 1.66 32.15
C ASP A 496 -28.84 0.76 33.38
N ASN A 497 -28.24 -0.40 33.20
CA ASN A 497 -28.00 -1.38 34.25
C ASN A 497 -26.80 -2.22 33.80
N PRO A 498 -25.56 -1.82 34.16
CA PRO A 498 -24.35 -2.53 33.73
C PRO A 498 -24.30 -3.99 34.19
N ASP A 499 -24.91 -4.34 35.32
CA ASP A 499 -24.94 -5.73 35.80
C ASP A 499 -25.75 -6.63 34.89
N LYS A 500 -26.86 -6.12 34.35
CA LYS A 500 -27.73 -6.86 33.44
C LYS A 500 -27.37 -6.67 31.98
N TRP A 501 -26.90 -5.48 31.62
CA TRP A 501 -26.58 -5.04 30.26
C TRP A 501 -25.20 -4.35 30.25
N PRO A 502 -24.08 -5.10 30.27
CA PRO A 502 -22.73 -4.55 30.44
C PRO A 502 -22.38 -3.42 29.47
N VAL A 503 -22.83 -3.50 28.21
CA VAL A 503 -22.63 -2.42 27.23
C VAL A 503 -23.14 -1.04 27.71
N THR A 504 -24.13 -1.01 28.61
CA THR A 504 -24.64 0.25 29.20
C THR A 504 -23.71 0.88 30.24
N GLY A 505 -22.68 0.15 30.69
CA GLY A 505 -21.59 0.65 31.52
C GLY A 505 -20.53 1.44 30.76
N VAL A 506 -20.56 1.42 29.42
CA VAL A 506 -19.67 2.21 28.56
C VAL A 506 -20.17 3.66 28.52
N LYS A 507 -19.56 4.51 29.32
CA LYS A 507 -19.89 5.94 29.48
C LYS A 507 -18.60 6.75 29.64
N PRO A 508 -17.95 7.12 28.53
CA PRO A 508 -16.74 7.93 28.57
C PRO A 508 -16.97 9.23 29.35
N VAL A 509 -16.10 9.56 30.29
CA VAL A 509 -16.30 10.70 31.22
C VAL A 509 -15.98 12.03 30.53
N ALA A 510 -14.82 12.11 29.89
CA ALA A 510 -14.37 13.28 29.13
C ALA A 510 -14.38 13.05 27.60
N GLY A 511 -14.72 11.82 27.19
CA GLY A 511 -14.72 11.39 25.79
C GLY A 511 -16.10 11.40 25.15
N ARG A 512 -16.16 10.91 23.91
CA ARG A 512 -17.40 10.70 23.17
C ARG A 512 -17.64 9.22 22.91
N LEU A 513 -18.89 8.79 23.09
CA LEU A 513 -19.35 7.47 22.67
C LEU A 513 -20.12 7.60 21.35
N VAL A 514 -19.79 6.76 20.38
CA VAL A 514 -20.51 6.67 19.11
C VAL A 514 -20.91 5.21 18.84
N TRP A 515 -22.17 5.00 18.49
CA TRP A 515 -22.69 3.70 18.05
C TRP A 515 -22.59 3.56 16.54
N TYR A 516 -21.98 2.50 16.07
CA TYR A 516 -21.93 2.10 14.67
C TYR A 516 -22.81 0.87 14.50
N ILE A 517 -24.00 1.04 13.92
CA ILE A 517 -25.02 -0.01 13.82
C ILE A 517 -25.41 -0.20 12.35
N ASP A 518 -25.25 -1.40 11.79
CA ASP A 518 -25.67 -1.62 10.41
C ASP A 518 -27.20 -1.71 10.28
N TYR A 519 -27.72 -1.58 9.06
CA TYR A 519 -29.17 -1.63 8.84
C TYR A 519 -29.79 -2.97 9.21
N ASP A 520 -29.07 -4.09 9.05
CA ASP A 520 -29.57 -5.40 9.46
C ASP A 520 -29.74 -5.47 10.99
N ALA A 521 -28.81 -4.90 11.76
CA ALA A 521 -28.92 -4.83 13.22
C ALA A 521 -29.94 -3.77 13.68
N LEU A 522 -30.09 -2.65 12.95
CA LEU A 522 -31.00 -1.58 13.36
C LEU A 522 -32.47 -1.83 12.96
N LEU A 523 -32.70 -2.31 11.74
CA LEU A 523 -34.03 -2.40 11.11
C LEU A 523 -34.57 -3.83 10.99
N GLY A 524 -33.69 -4.84 10.92
CA GLY A 524 -34.03 -6.26 11.00
C GLY A 524 -34.10 -7.02 9.68
#